data_AF-A0A949G742-F1
#
_entry.id   AF-A0A949G742-F1
#
_cell.length_a   1.000
_cell.length_b   1.000
_cell.length_c   1.000
_cell.angle_alpha   90.00
_cell.angle_beta   90.00
_cell.angle_gamma   90.00
#
_symmetry.space_group_name_H-M   'P 1'
#
loop_
_entity.id
_entity.type
_entity.pdbx_description
1 polymer ?
#
loop_
_entity_poly.entity_id
_entity_poly.type
_entity_poly.pdbx_seq_one_letter_code
_entity_poly.pdbx_strand_id
1 'polypeptide(L)'
;MNAPLPEHIRRALENVTLDDKYSLDVGRAFMSGVQALVKLPMLQRQRDALQGKNTAGFISGYRGSPLGTYDQALWRAKKYLHAQNIVFQPGVNEELAATALWGTQQLGFAPTGSNKFDGVFGIWYGKGPGVDRCADVFKHANMAGTTPWGGVLAVAGDDHVAKSSTAAHQSDHIFKACGTPVFFPASVQDILDLGVHAFAMSRFSGIWSGMKTIQEIVESSATAVIDPERVKIVLPDFEMPTGGVHIRWPDDALSQEARLFDFKWYAALAYIRANRLNHNVLQGPNDRFGLIASGKAYNDTRQALLDLGLDDETCRRIGIRLHKVTVVWPLEAQATREFATGLQEILVVEEKRQVIEYQLKEELYNWRTDVRPVVLGKFNEADEGGGEWSVPNPRASTLLRANADLNPSLIAKAIAQRLLKLGVDADVASRINAQLAIITAKEQAMSVSVVTADRQPWFCSGCPHNTSTKVPEGSRAMAGIGCHFMSLWMDRSTAGFTQMGGEGTPWVGQQPFVNDQHIFANIGDGTYFHSGILAVRQSVAAGVNITYKILYNDAVAMTGGQPIGERSEGHTTLQIAQSMRAEGAKRIAIVTDEPEKYE
;
A
#
# COMPACT_ATOMS: atom_id res chain seq x y z
N MET A 1 35.60 -19.33 -13.47
CA MET A 1 35.24 -18.56 -14.68
C MET A 1 35.78 -17.14 -14.50
N ASN A 2 37.00 -16.88 -14.98
CA ASN A 2 37.66 -15.56 -14.91
C ASN A 2 37.93 -15.05 -16.33
N ALA A 3 36.90 -14.97 -17.17
CA ALA A 3 37.03 -14.22 -18.41
C ALA A 3 37.07 -12.73 -18.04
N PRO A 4 38.05 -11.95 -18.53
CA PRO A 4 38.07 -10.51 -18.29
C PRO A 4 36.79 -9.88 -18.86
N LEU A 5 36.18 -8.99 -18.08
CA LEU A 5 34.94 -8.30 -18.48
C LEU A 5 35.20 -7.55 -19.80
N PRO A 6 34.26 -7.59 -20.77
CA PRO A 6 34.33 -6.78 -21.97
C PRO A 6 34.57 -5.30 -21.63
N GLU A 7 35.41 -4.61 -22.40
CA GLU A 7 35.86 -3.23 -22.14
C GLU A 7 34.69 -2.24 -21.95
N HIS A 8 33.57 -2.43 -22.65
CA HIS A 8 32.38 -1.59 -22.48
C HIS A 8 31.70 -1.81 -21.12
N ILE A 9 31.70 -3.03 -20.59
CA ILE A 9 31.20 -3.34 -19.24
C ILE A 9 32.16 -2.79 -18.19
N ARG A 10 33.47 -2.88 -18.42
CA ARG A 10 34.48 -2.32 -17.54
C ARG A 10 34.37 -0.78 -17.45
N ARG A 11 34.25 -0.07 -18.57
CA ARG A 11 34.02 1.39 -18.58
C ARG A 11 32.68 1.80 -17.99
N ALA A 12 31.65 0.99 -18.15
CA ALA A 12 30.38 1.21 -17.49
C ALA A 12 30.56 1.11 -15.96
N LEU A 13 31.22 0.04 -15.48
CA LEU A 13 31.54 -0.18 -14.06
C LEU A 13 32.46 0.89 -13.46
N GLU A 14 33.43 1.41 -14.22
CA GLU A 14 34.34 2.48 -13.81
C GLU A 14 33.62 3.84 -13.61
N ASN A 15 32.45 4.03 -14.22
CA ASN A 15 31.64 5.26 -14.13
C ASN A 15 30.36 5.10 -13.31
N VAL A 16 30.12 3.94 -12.67
CA VAL A 16 28.91 3.72 -11.86
C VAL A 16 28.93 4.63 -10.63
N THR A 17 27.88 5.41 -10.44
CA THR A 17 27.69 6.22 -9.23
C THR A 17 26.45 5.78 -8.45
N LEU A 18 26.42 6.08 -7.15
CA LEU A 18 25.21 5.86 -6.36
C LEU A 18 24.02 6.69 -6.85
N ASP A 19 24.26 7.76 -7.59
CA ASP A 19 23.23 8.66 -8.11
C ASP A 19 22.64 8.16 -9.45
N ASP A 20 23.21 7.13 -10.08
CA ASP A 20 22.76 6.55 -11.36
C ASP A 20 21.29 6.13 -11.34
N LYS A 21 20.78 5.68 -10.19
CA LYS A 21 19.36 5.37 -9.98
C LYS A 21 18.43 6.56 -10.25
N TYR A 22 18.93 7.78 -10.20
CA TYR A 22 18.18 9.02 -10.49
C TYR A 22 18.64 9.68 -11.78
N SER A 23 19.95 9.74 -12.03
CA SER A 23 20.54 10.48 -13.16
C SER A 23 20.49 9.74 -14.50
N LEU A 24 20.41 8.41 -14.54
CA LEU A 24 20.35 7.68 -15.81
C LEU A 24 19.00 7.87 -16.49
N ASP A 25 19.02 8.27 -17.76
CA ASP A 25 17.81 8.32 -18.60
C ASP A 25 17.46 6.95 -19.16
N VAL A 26 18.48 6.15 -19.50
CA VAL A 26 18.35 4.77 -20.00
C VAL A 26 19.47 3.90 -19.42
N GLY A 27 19.18 2.66 -19.06
CA GLY A 27 20.20 1.68 -18.63
C GLY A 27 19.71 0.74 -17.53
N ARG A 28 20.65 0.30 -16.69
CA ARG A 28 20.36 -0.52 -15.51
C ARG A 28 20.91 0.16 -14.27
N ALA A 29 20.14 0.19 -13.19
CA ALA A 29 20.58 0.71 -11.91
C ALA A 29 20.18 -0.22 -10.77
N PHE A 30 21.05 -0.34 -9.77
CA PHE A 30 20.72 -0.99 -8.51
C PHE A 30 19.94 -0.01 -7.64
N MET A 31 18.72 -0.39 -7.23
CA MET A 31 17.86 0.47 -6.44
C MET A 31 16.92 -0.31 -5.52
N SER A 32 16.48 0.32 -4.44
CA SER A 32 15.37 -0.18 -3.62
C SER A 32 14.00 0.14 -4.24
N GLY A 33 12.94 -0.51 -3.76
CA GLY A 33 11.59 -0.17 -4.21
C GLY A 33 11.18 1.28 -3.86
N VAL A 34 11.60 1.82 -2.71
CA VAL A 34 11.43 3.26 -2.39
C VAL A 34 12.14 4.14 -3.43
N GLN A 35 13.34 3.77 -3.86
CA GLN A 35 14.08 4.53 -4.88
C GLN A 35 13.44 4.39 -6.27
N ALA A 36 12.83 3.24 -6.59
CA ALA A 36 12.02 3.07 -7.79
C ALA A 36 10.80 4.01 -7.78
N LEU A 37 10.13 4.19 -6.64
CA LEU A 37 9.05 5.18 -6.51
C LEU A 37 9.54 6.63 -6.75
N VAL A 38 10.76 6.98 -6.32
CA VAL A 38 11.37 8.29 -6.63
C VAL A 38 11.67 8.43 -8.13
N LYS A 39 12.13 7.36 -8.78
CA LYS A 39 12.50 7.37 -10.21
C LYS A 39 11.28 7.36 -11.15
N LEU A 40 10.20 6.67 -10.77
CA LEU A 40 8.97 6.56 -11.53
C LEU A 40 8.42 7.90 -12.10
N PRO A 41 8.25 8.98 -11.31
CA PRO A 41 7.74 10.24 -11.84
C PRO A 41 8.70 10.91 -12.83
N MET A 42 10.02 10.72 -12.67
CA MET A 42 11.01 11.19 -13.64
C MET A 42 10.88 10.43 -14.97
N LEU A 43 10.69 9.11 -14.89
CA LEU A 43 10.45 8.25 -16.05
C LEU A 43 9.18 8.66 -16.79
N GLN A 44 8.10 8.95 -16.06
CA GLN A 44 6.84 9.43 -16.65
C GLN A 44 7.03 10.77 -17.36
N ARG A 45 7.76 11.72 -16.76
CA ARG A 45 8.04 13.01 -17.40
C ARG A 45 8.84 12.87 -18.69
N GLN A 46 9.84 12.00 -18.70
CA GLN A 46 10.65 11.72 -19.88
C GLN A 46 9.78 11.13 -21.00
N ARG A 47 8.93 10.18 -20.64
CA ARG A 47 8.00 9.55 -21.58
C ARG A 47 6.97 10.53 -22.16
N ASP A 48 6.50 11.49 -21.39
CA ASP A 48 5.63 12.56 -21.87
C ASP A 48 6.39 13.53 -22.82
N ALA A 49 7.66 13.83 -22.51
CA ALA A 49 8.52 14.65 -23.37
C ALA A 49 8.70 14.03 -24.76
N LEU A 50 8.91 12.71 -24.82
CA LEU A 50 9.04 11.95 -26.08
C LEU A 50 7.75 12.00 -26.92
N GLN A 51 6.59 12.26 -26.30
CA GLN A 51 5.32 12.47 -26.97
C GLN A 51 5.03 13.96 -27.26
N GLY A 52 6.03 14.84 -27.08
CA GLY A 52 5.91 16.27 -27.33
C GLY A 52 5.09 17.03 -26.28
N LYS A 53 4.90 16.45 -25.08
CA LYS A 53 4.12 17.07 -23.99
C LYS A 53 5.03 17.67 -22.93
N ASN A 54 4.69 18.88 -22.50
CA ASN A 54 5.33 19.57 -21.38
C ASN A 54 4.49 19.39 -20.11
N THR A 55 4.59 18.21 -19.51
CA THR A 55 3.92 17.90 -18.24
C THR A 55 4.80 18.27 -17.03
N ALA A 56 4.19 18.25 -15.85
CA ALA A 56 4.87 18.37 -14.55
C ALA A 56 4.39 17.25 -13.62
N GLY A 57 5.12 17.04 -12.52
CA GLY A 57 4.76 16.05 -11.50
C GLY A 57 4.47 16.70 -10.14
N PHE A 58 3.51 16.17 -9.40
CA PHE A 58 3.28 16.55 -8.00
C PHE A 58 3.22 15.32 -7.10
N ILE A 59 4.00 15.32 -6.02
CA ILE A 59 4.06 14.22 -5.07
C ILE A 59 3.67 14.77 -3.71
N SER A 60 2.69 14.12 -3.07
CA SER A 60 2.26 14.48 -1.73
C SER A 60 1.78 13.24 -0.99
N GLY A 61 1.90 13.24 0.33
CA GLY A 61 1.51 12.11 1.15
C GLY A 61 1.93 12.32 2.59
N TYR A 62 1.70 11.31 3.42
CA TYR A 62 2.22 11.30 4.77
C TYR A 62 3.04 10.03 5.02
N ARG A 63 4.20 10.24 5.64
CA ARG A 63 5.18 9.18 5.94
C ARG A 63 4.62 8.15 6.91
N GLY A 64 4.89 6.89 6.61
CA GLY A 64 4.60 5.77 7.50
C GLY A 64 5.16 4.47 6.92
N SER A 65 5.68 3.59 7.78
CA SER A 65 6.21 2.28 7.36
C SER A 65 5.17 1.46 6.59
N PRO A 66 5.52 0.81 5.46
CA PRO A 66 6.88 0.60 4.95
C PRO A 66 7.41 1.73 4.04
N LEU A 67 6.65 2.81 3.83
CA LEU A 67 7.05 3.99 3.04
C LEU A 67 7.68 5.10 3.90
N GLY A 68 8.08 4.82 5.14
CA GLY A 68 8.55 5.83 6.10
C GLY A 68 9.79 6.61 5.66
N THR A 69 10.61 6.04 4.78
CA THR A 69 11.83 6.67 4.25
C THR A 69 11.62 7.40 2.93
N TYR A 70 10.40 7.40 2.38
CA TYR A 70 10.15 7.95 1.05
C TYR A 70 10.36 9.47 0.99
N ASP A 71 9.86 10.24 1.98
CA ASP A 71 10.10 11.68 2.10
C ASP A 71 11.60 12.01 2.05
N GLN A 72 12.41 11.26 2.81
CA GLN A 72 13.86 11.47 2.87
C GLN A 72 14.52 11.17 1.51
N ALA A 73 14.06 10.14 0.81
CA ALA A 73 14.55 9.80 -0.52
C ALA A 73 14.19 10.89 -1.54
N LEU A 74 12.97 11.44 -1.47
CA LEU A 74 12.50 12.54 -2.32
C LEU A 74 13.27 13.84 -2.05
N TRP A 75 13.49 14.20 -0.78
CA TRP A 75 14.31 15.37 -0.41
C TRP A 75 15.76 15.24 -0.90
N ARG A 76 16.37 14.07 -0.75
CA ARG A 76 17.73 13.81 -1.28
C ARG A 76 17.77 13.88 -2.81
N ALA A 77 16.70 13.48 -3.49
CA ALA A 77 16.58 13.54 -4.94
C ALA A 77 16.05 14.88 -5.47
N LYS A 78 15.85 15.89 -4.62
CA LYS A 78 15.22 17.18 -4.97
C LYS A 78 15.79 17.81 -6.24
N LYS A 79 17.11 17.83 -6.41
CA LYS A 79 17.76 18.38 -7.62
C LYS A 79 17.34 17.67 -8.90
N TYR A 80 17.18 16.34 -8.87
CA TYR A 80 16.78 15.52 -10.00
C TYR A 80 15.28 15.68 -10.31
N LEU A 81 14.45 15.77 -9.26
CA LEU A 81 13.01 16.01 -9.40
C LEU A 81 12.73 17.39 -10.02
N HIS A 82 13.39 18.45 -9.53
CA HIS A 82 13.23 19.80 -10.07
C HIS A 82 13.65 19.90 -11.54
N ALA A 83 14.73 19.22 -11.94
CA ALA A 83 15.17 19.18 -13.34
C ALA A 83 14.11 18.58 -14.28
N GLN A 84 13.15 17.81 -13.74
CA GLN A 84 12.05 17.18 -14.46
C GLN A 84 10.69 17.85 -14.17
N ASN A 85 10.66 19.08 -13.64
CA ASN A 85 9.44 19.79 -13.25
C ASN A 85 8.56 19.00 -12.25
N ILE A 86 9.18 18.23 -11.35
CA ILE A 86 8.48 17.47 -10.32
C ILE A 86 8.62 18.18 -8.98
N VAL A 87 7.49 18.48 -8.35
CA VAL A 87 7.39 19.09 -7.03
C VAL A 87 7.00 18.01 -6.02
N PHE A 88 7.80 17.89 -4.96
CA PHE A 88 7.43 17.14 -3.78
C PHE A 88 7.02 18.10 -2.67
N GLN A 89 5.82 17.93 -2.14
CA GLN A 89 5.29 18.66 -1.00
C GLN A 89 4.54 17.67 -0.11
N PRO A 90 5.13 17.17 0.99
CA PRO A 90 4.41 16.26 1.88
C PRO A 90 3.23 16.99 2.54
N GLY A 91 2.20 16.21 2.86
CA GLY A 91 1.00 16.71 3.52
C GLY A 91 1.17 16.84 5.02
N VAL A 92 0.26 17.58 5.64
CA VAL A 92 0.09 17.57 7.11
C VAL A 92 -0.43 16.21 7.58
N ASN A 93 -1.34 15.62 6.81
CA ASN A 93 -1.84 14.26 6.93
C ASN A 93 -2.17 13.71 5.53
N GLU A 94 -2.58 12.46 5.45
CA GLU A 94 -2.83 11.80 4.17
C GLU A 94 -4.01 12.40 3.38
N GLU A 95 -5.08 12.80 4.07
CA GLU A 95 -6.31 13.34 3.48
C GLU A 95 -6.06 14.69 2.80
N LEU A 96 -5.33 15.58 3.48
CA LEU A 96 -4.95 16.88 2.94
C LEU A 96 -3.92 16.74 1.82
N ALA A 97 -3.03 15.75 1.88
CA ALA A 97 -2.14 15.41 0.76
C ALA A 97 -2.93 14.96 -0.48
N ALA A 98 -3.91 14.08 -0.32
CA ALA A 98 -4.79 13.65 -1.41
C ALA A 98 -5.60 14.83 -1.96
N THR A 99 -6.09 15.72 -1.09
CA THR A 99 -6.84 16.93 -1.50
C THR A 99 -5.97 17.88 -2.31
N ALA A 100 -4.73 18.14 -1.86
CA ALA A 100 -3.77 18.96 -2.60
C ALA A 100 -3.49 18.37 -3.99
N LEU A 101 -3.37 17.04 -4.07
CA LEU A 101 -3.14 16.35 -5.33
C LEU A 101 -4.37 16.38 -6.24
N TRP A 102 -5.58 16.28 -5.69
CA TRP A 102 -6.81 16.51 -6.45
C TRP A 102 -6.88 17.92 -7.03
N GLY A 103 -6.41 18.93 -6.28
CA GLY A 103 -6.27 20.31 -6.77
C GLY A 103 -5.40 20.42 -8.04
N THR A 104 -4.39 19.57 -8.21
CA THR A 104 -3.58 19.56 -9.44
C THR A 104 -4.37 19.12 -10.69
N GLN A 105 -5.47 18.39 -10.51
CA GLN A 105 -6.38 17.99 -11.59
C GLN A 105 -7.42 19.07 -11.89
N GLN A 106 -7.53 20.10 -11.04
CA GLN A 106 -8.50 21.19 -11.18
C GLN A 106 -7.91 22.41 -11.91
N LEU A 107 -6.67 22.34 -12.39
CA LEU A 107 -6.01 23.45 -13.10
C LEU A 107 -6.79 23.92 -14.35
N GLY A 108 -7.60 23.05 -14.95
CA GLY A 108 -8.49 23.40 -16.06
C GLY A 108 -9.64 24.35 -15.69
N PHE A 109 -9.89 24.59 -14.39
CA PHE A 109 -10.95 25.50 -13.92
C PHE A 109 -10.52 26.97 -13.94
N ALA A 110 -9.21 27.22 -14.00
CA ALA A 110 -8.66 28.56 -14.14
C ALA A 110 -8.85 29.09 -15.58
N PRO A 111 -8.76 30.42 -15.81
CA PRO A 111 -8.89 31.00 -17.14
C PRO A 111 -7.96 30.34 -18.17
N THR A 112 -8.46 30.15 -19.39
CA THR A 112 -7.69 29.54 -20.47
C THR A 112 -6.35 30.26 -20.67
N GLY A 113 -5.25 29.49 -20.72
CA GLY A 113 -3.89 30.03 -20.88
C GLY A 113 -3.16 30.33 -19.57
N SER A 114 -3.79 30.20 -18.39
CA SER A 114 -3.10 30.38 -17.10
C SER A 114 -2.15 29.21 -16.75
N ASN A 115 -2.36 28.05 -17.37
CA ASN A 115 -1.62 26.83 -17.04
C ASN A 115 -0.23 26.84 -17.67
N LYS A 116 0.79 26.54 -16.85
CA LYS A 116 2.19 26.47 -17.29
C LYS A 116 2.56 25.17 -18.01
N PHE A 117 1.77 24.12 -17.81
CA PHE A 117 2.03 22.75 -18.25
C PHE A 117 0.78 22.15 -18.88
N ASP A 118 0.95 21.18 -19.77
CA ASP A 118 -0.14 20.46 -20.45
C ASP A 118 -0.99 19.62 -19.48
N GLY A 119 -0.39 19.23 -18.36
CA GLY A 119 -1.02 18.45 -17.29
C GLY A 119 -0.03 18.21 -16.15
N VAL A 120 -0.57 17.88 -14.97
CA VAL A 120 0.23 17.53 -13.79
C VAL A 120 -0.12 16.12 -13.37
N PHE A 121 0.81 15.18 -13.54
CA PHE A 121 0.62 13.82 -13.03
C PHE A 121 0.98 13.77 -11.55
N GLY A 122 0.32 12.90 -10.79
CA GLY A 122 0.41 12.92 -9.33
C GLY A 122 0.72 11.58 -8.69
N ILE A 123 1.58 11.58 -7.66
CA ILE A 123 1.73 10.43 -6.75
C ILE A 123 1.23 10.84 -5.36
N TRP A 124 0.15 10.20 -4.91
CA TRP A 124 -0.20 10.17 -3.50
C TRP A 124 0.50 8.99 -2.81
N TYR A 125 0.92 9.13 -1.56
CA TYR A 125 1.40 8.00 -0.76
C TYR A 125 0.95 8.07 0.70
N GLY A 126 0.76 6.89 1.29
CA GLY A 126 0.44 6.76 2.70
C GLY A 126 0.56 5.33 3.18
N LYS A 127 0.64 5.15 4.50
CA LYS A 127 0.50 3.82 5.12
C LYS A 127 -0.97 3.38 5.05
N GLY A 128 -1.20 2.08 5.21
CA GLY A 128 -2.53 1.48 5.32
C GLY A 128 -3.63 2.34 5.99
N PRO A 129 -3.55 2.69 7.29
CA PRO A 129 -4.57 3.51 7.94
C PRO A 129 -4.75 4.91 7.32
N GLY A 130 -3.73 5.44 6.65
CA GLY A 130 -3.83 6.66 5.86
C GLY A 130 -4.76 6.51 4.65
N VAL A 131 -4.81 5.31 4.04
CA VAL A 131 -5.79 4.96 3.00
C VAL A 131 -7.21 4.99 3.57
N ASP A 132 -7.43 4.39 4.74
CA ASP A 132 -8.74 4.39 5.42
C ASP A 132 -9.24 5.82 5.64
N ARG A 133 -8.35 6.70 6.11
CA ARG A 133 -8.65 8.13 6.35
C ARG A 133 -8.98 8.90 5.07
N CYS A 134 -8.41 8.50 3.92
CA CYS A 134 -8.58 9.20 2.65
C CYS A 134 -9.81 8.77 1.85
N ALA A 135 -10.62 7.84 2.35
CA ALA A 135 -11.72 7.27 1.57
C ALA A 135 -12.69 8.33 1.00
N ASP A 136 -12.93 9.42 1.74
CA ASP A 136 -13.79 10.52 1.30
C ASP A 136 -13.22 11.27 0.08
N VAL A 137 -12.00 11.82 0.23
CA VAL A 137 -11.32 12.54 -0.86
C VAL A 137 -11.03 11.64 -2.06
N PHE A 138 -10.74 10.35 -1.86
CA PHE A 138 -10.60 9.41 -2.98
C PHE A 138 -11.89 9.25 -3.77
N LYS A 139 -13.06 9.15 -3.12
CA LYS A 139 -14.35 9.08 -3.80
C LYS A 139 -14.63 10.35 -4.59
N HIS A 140 -14.45 11.52 -3.97
CA HIS A 140 -14.62 12.81 -4.65
C HIS A 140 -13.71 12.95 -5.87
N ALA A 141 -12.43 12.64 -5.71
CA ALA A 141 -11.47 12.76 -6.79
C ALA A 141 -11.73 11.77 -7.94
N ASN A 142 -12.23 10.58 -7.65
CA ASN A 142 -12.50 9.55 -8.65
C ASN A 142 -13.81 9.81 -9.42
N MET A 143 -14.86 10.26 -8.71
CA MET A 143 -16.11 10.74 -9.31
C MET A 143 -15.84 11.89 -10.28
N ALA A 144 -15.10 12.92 -9.84
CA ALA A 144 -14.72 14.06 -10.67
C ALA A 144 -13.81 13.63 -11.84
N GLY A 145 -12.69 12.98 -11.51
CA GLY A 145 -11.72 12.40 -12.43
C GLY A 145 -10.40 13.15 -12.56
N THR A 146 -9.57 12.72 -13.51
CA THR A 146 -8.26 13.30 -13.81
C THR A 146 -8.30 14.12 -15.10
N THR A 147 -7.25 14.90 -15.35
CA THR A 147 -7.04 15.60 -16.64
C THR A 147 -6.38 14.69 -17.68
N PRO A 148 -6.51 14.96 -18.99
CA PRO A 148 -5.95 14.10 -20.05
C PRO A 148 -4.45 13.81 -19.94
N TRP A 149 -3.65 14.79 -19.48
CA TRP A 149 -2.19 14.67 -19.30
C TRP A 149 -1.75 14.76 -17.83
N GLY A 150 -2.70 14.73 -16.90
CA GLY A 150 -2.42 14.54 -15.49
C GLY A 150 -2.28 13.05 -15.19
N GLY A 151 -3.32 12.48 -14.60
CA GLY A 151 -3.31 11.10 -14.13
C GLY A 151 -2.71 10.98 -12.73
N VAL A 152 -3.24 10.08 -11.92
CA VAL A 152 -2.91 9.97 -10.50
C VAL A 152 -2.68 8.51 -10.10
N LEU A 153 -1.60 8.30 -9.35
CA LEU A 153 -1.23 7.05 -8.70
C LEU A 153 -1.26 7.22 -7.18
N ALA A 154 -2.14 6.50 -6.49
CA ALA A 154 -2.22 6.43 -5.04
C ALA A 154 -1.49 5.18 -4.51
N VAL A 155 -0.33 5.36 -3.88
CA VAL A 155 0.52 4.29 -3.38
C VAL A 155 0.25 4.02 -1.90
N ALA A 156 -0.30 2.83 -1.61
CA ALA A 156 -0.49 2.36 -0.24
C ALA A 156 0.69 1.51 0.23
N GLY A 157 1.22 1.81 1.41
CA GLY A 157 2.18 0.96 2.12
C GLY A 157 1.46 0.07 3.13
N ASP A 158 1.29 -1.21 2.81
CA ASP A 158 0.65 -2.21 3.68
C ASP A 158 1.68 -2.98 4.53
N ASP A 159 1.34 -3.17 5.80
CA ASP A 159 2.06 -4.01 6.76
C ASP A 159 1.15 -5.18 7.16
N HIS A 160 1.32 -6.31 6.47
CA HIS A 160 0.44 -7.48 6.60
C HIS A 160 0.51 -8.16 7.98
N VAL A 161 1.61 -7.99 8.70
CA VAL A 161 1.89 -8.65 9.99
C VAL A 161 1.96 -7.67 11.17
N ALA A 162 1.74 -6.38 10.92
CA ALA A 162 1.82 -5.32 11.93
C ALA A 162 3.19 -5.22 12.62
N LYS A 163 4.29 -5.46 11.90
CA LYS A 163 5.65 -5.39 12.45
C LYS A 163 5.99 -4.00 13.00
N SER A 164 5.39 -2.97 12.41
CA SER A 164 5.62 -1.56 12.72
C SER A 164 4.31 -0.77 12.87
N SER A 165 3.22 -1.49 13.16
CA SER A 165 1.84 -0.97 13.11
C SER A 165 1.04 -1.45 14.32
N THR A 166 0.00 -0.71 14.69
CA THR A 166 -0.96 -1.16 15.71
C THR A 166 -2.06 -2.06 15.16
N ALA A 167 -2.23 -2.08 13.84
CA ALA A 167 -3.14 -2.98 13.16
C ALA A 167 -2.43 -3.59 11.93
N ALA A 168 -2.69 -4.87 11.68
CA ALA A 168 -2.28 -5.51 10.45
C ALA A 168 -3.21 -5.06 9.32
N HIS A 169 -2.66 -4.60 8.20
CA HIS A 169 -3.42 -3.84 7.22
C HIS A 169 -3.52 -4.50 5.84
N GLN A 170 -4.57 -4.13 5.10
CA GLN A 170 -4.80 -4.51 3.70
C GLN A 170 -5.65 -3.42 3.00
N SER A 171 -5.02 -2.63 2.12
CA SER A 171 -5.61 -1.42 1.53
C SER A 171 -6.49 -1.66 0.31
N ASP A 172 -6.36 -2.81 -0.36
CA ASP A 172 -7.09 -3.13 -1.60
C ASP A 172 -8.62 -3.09 -1.43
N HIS A 173 -9.16 -3.46 -0.27
CA HIS A 173 -10.59 -3.35 0.04
C HIS A 173 -11.10 -1.89 0.05
N ILE A 174 -10.32 -0.95 0.57
CA ILE A 174 -10.70 0.47 0.58
C ILE A 174 -10.55 1.09 -0.80
N PHE A 175 -9.48 0.77 -1.53
CA PHE A 175 -9.36 1.22 -2.91
C PHE A 175 -10.51 0.70 -3.78
N LYS A 176 -10.90 -0.57 -3.63
CA LYS A 176 -12.12 -1.13 -4.24
C LYS A 176 -13.36 -0.32 -3.86
N ALA A 177 -13.55 -0.01 -2.57
CA ALA A 177 -14.70 0.78 -2.09
C ALA A 177 -14.71 2.24 -2.61
N CYS A 178 -13.55 2.78 -3.01
CA CYS A 178 -13.41 4.10 -3.61
C CYS A 178 -13.47 4.08 -5.15
N GLY A 179 -13.59 2.90 -5.77
CA GLY A 179 -13.63 2.76 -7.22
C GLY A 179 -12.28 2.87 -7.91
N THR A 180 -11.18 2.67 -7.18
CA THR A 180 -9.80 2.86 -7.64
C THR A 180 -9.16 1.52 -8.01
N PRO A 181 -8.80 1.25 -9.28
CA PRO A 181 -8.13 0.01 -9.65
C PRO A 181 -6.79 -0.18 -8.94
N VAL A 182 -6.47 -1.40 -8.53
CA VAL A 182 -5.35 -1.67 -7.63
C VAL A 182 -4.28 -2.52 -8.31
N PHE A 183 -3.14 -1.89 -8.60
CA PHE A 183 -1.92 -2.57 -9.02
C PHE A 183 -1.22 -3.19 -7.81
N PHE A 184 -0.68 -4.40 -7.96
CA PHE A 184 0.10 -5.07 -6.92
C PHE A 184 1.45 -5.58 -7.48
N PRO A 185 2.52 -4.76 -7.43
CA PRO A 185 3.84 -5.16 -7.90
C PRO A 185 4.40 -6.37 -7.16
N ALA A 186 5.02 -7.29 -7.91
CA ALA A 186 5.75 -8.43 -7.38
C ALA A 186 7.27 -8.19 -7.30
N SER A 187 7.77 -7.06 -7.79
CA SER A 187 9.20 -6.76 -7.84
C SER A 187 9.48 -5.25 -7.83
N VAL A 188 10.74 -4.87 -7.62
CA VAL A 188 11.19 -3.47 -7.78
C VAL A 188 10.99 -2.98 -9.22
N GLN A 189 11.17 -3.84 -10.23
CA GLN A 189 10.91 -3.49 -11.63
C GLN A 189 9.41 -3.25 -11.86
N ASP A 190 8.54 -4.06 -11.25
CA ASP A 190 7.09 -3.92 -11.38
C ASP A 190 6.61 -2.55 -10.85
N ILE A 191 7.28 -1.96 -9.85
CA ILE A 191 6.94 -0.60 -9.38
C ILE A 191 7.06 0.43 -10.52
N LEU A 192 8.14 0.35 -11.32
CA LEU A 192 8.34 1.24 -12.46
C LEU A 192 7.35 0.93 -13.58
N ASP A 193 7.27 -0.35 -13.97
CA ASP A 193 6.48 -0.77 -15.13
C ASP A 193 4.98 -0.56 -14.92
N LEU A 194 4.47 -1.04 -13.78
CA LEU A 194 3.06 -0.91 -13.42
C LEU A 194 2.73 0.54 -13.04
N GLY A 195 3.69 1.31 -12.52
CA GLY A 195 3.52 2.74 -12.29
C GLY A 195 3.25 3.51 -13.58
N VAL A 196 3.98 3.22 -14.66
CA VAL A 196 3.73 3.80 -15.98
C VAL A 196 2.35 3.37 -16.53
N HIS A 197 1.99 2.09 -16.38
CA HIS A 197 0.64 1.65 -16.76
C HIS A 197 -0.45 2.32 -15.93
N ALA A 198 -0.22 2.56 -14.64
CA ALA A 198 -1.19 3.20 -13.75
C ALA A 198 -1.45 4.66 -14.16
N PHE A 199 -0.40 5.43 -14.49
CA PHE A 199 -0.59 6.79 -15.03
C PHE A 199 -1.38 6.77 -16.34
N ALA A 200 -1.02 5.89 -17.27
CA ALA A 200 -1.69 5.81 -18.55
C ALA A 200 -3.14 5.33 -18.44
N MET A 201 -3.44 4.35 -17.58
CA MET A 201 -4.81 3.93 -17.30
C MET A 201 -5.61 5.05 -16.64
N SER A 202 -5.02 5.74 -15.67
CA SER A 202 -5.63 6.89 -14.99
C SER A 202 -5.98 8.01 -15.97
N ARG A 203 -5.10 8.30 -16.94
CA ARG A 203 -5.38 9.25 -18.03
C ARG A 203 -6.46 8.73 -18.96
N PHE A 204 -6.40 7.47 -19.38
CA PHE A 204 -7.35 6.90 -20.34
C PHE A 204 -8.79 6.86 -19.80
N SER A 205 -8.95 6.41 -18.55
CA SER A 205 -10.25 6.18 -17.93
C SER A 205 -10.74 7.33 -17.04
N GLY A 206 -9.89 8.33 -16.78
CA GLY A 206 -10.24 9.45 -15.92
C GLY A 206 -10.36 9.11 -14.44
N ILE A 207 -9.86 7.95 -13.99
CA ILE A 207 -9.90 7.51 -12.58
C ILE A 207 -8.57 7.70 -11.89
N TRP A 208 -8.56 7.66 -10.55
CA TRP A 208 -7.33 7.46 -9.81
C TRP A 208 -6.94 5.97 -9.86
N SER A 209 -5.66 5.69 -10.05
CA SER A 209 -5.12 4.33 -9.95
C SER A 209 -4.47 4.13 -8.59
N GLY A 210 -4.66 2.97 -7.97
CA GLY A 210 -4.09 2.58 -6.70
C GLY A 210 -2.94 1.61 -6.91
N MET A 211 -1.92 1.65 -6.07
CA MET A 211 -0.86 0.65 -6.03
C MET A 211 -0.62 0.21 -4.59
N LYS A 212 -0.86 -1.07 -4.34
CA LYS A 212 -0.54 -1.71 -3.06
C LYS A 212 0.92 -2.10 -3.05
N THR A 213 1.66 -1.59 -2.09
CA THR A 213 3.06 -1.96 -1.85
C THR A 213 3.19 -2.56 -0.46
N ILE A 214 4.13 -3.48 -0.29
CA ILE A 214 4.40 -4.15 0.98
C ILE A 214 5.89 -4.05 1.30
N GLN A 215 6.23 -4.24 2.58
CA GLN A 215 7.59 -4.11 3.11
C GLN A 215 8.62 -4.87 2.27
N GLU A 216 8.31 -6.12 1.89
CA GLU A 216 9.21 -7.03 1.18
C GLU A 216 9.59 -6.55 -0.22
N ILE A 217 8.77 -5.70 -0.84
CA ILE A 217 9.03 -5.15 -2.17
C ILE A 217 9.66 -3.75 -2.08
N VAL A 218 9.21 -2.91 -1.14
CA VAL A 218 9.69 -1.53 -1.07
C VAL A 218 11.05 -1.39 -0.37
N GLU A 219 11.33 -2.25 0.61
CA GLU A 219 12.61 -2.26 1.33
C GLU A 219 13.66 -3.17 0.67
N SER A 220 13.26 -4.08 -0.22
CA SER A 220 14.21 -4.87 -1.00
C SER A 220 14.89 -4.04 -2.09
N SER A 221 16.08 -4.48 -2.50
CA SER A 221 16.86 -3.84 -3.55
C SER A 221 17.15 -4.83 -4.68
N ALA A 222 17.08 -4.36 -5.91
CA ALA A 222 17.33 -5.14 -7.10
C ALA A 222 17.96 -4.28 -8.20
N THR A 223 18.49 -4.94 -9.23
CA THR A 223 18.83 -4.24 -10.48
C THR A 223 17.57 -4.06 -11.30
N ALA A 224 17.21 -2.81 -11.61
CA ALA A 224 16.08 -2.45 -12.46
C ALA A 224 16.56 -1.83 -13.77
N VAL A 225 15.81 -2.08 -14.84
CA VAL A 225 15.98 -1.42 -16.14
C VAL A 225 15.23 -0.10 -16.11
N ILE A 226 15.96 0.98 -16.38
CA ILE A 226 15.43 2.33 -16.58
C ILE A 226 15.38 2.54 -18.09
N ASP A 227 14.17 2.72 -18.64
CA ASP A 227 13.97 3.09 -20.04
C ASP A 227 12.52 3.59 -20.20
N PRO A 228 12.30 4.86 -20.64
CA PRO A 228 10.96 5.44 -20.78
C PRO A 228 10.09 4.73 -21.85
N GLU A 229 10.71 3.96 -22.73
CA GLU A 229 10.04 3.21 -23.79
C GLU A 229 9.89 1.71 -23.48
N ARG A 230 10.39 1.25 -22.34
CA ARG A 230 10.31 -0.16 -21.90
C ARG A 230 8.88 -0.66 -21.86
N VAL A 231 7.97 0.17 -21.34
CA VAL A 231 6.55 -0.14 -21.23
C VAL A 231 5.86 0.27 -22.53
N LYS A 232 5.30 -0.70 -23.24
CA LYS A 232 4.50 -0.49 -24.45
C LYS A 232 3.02 -0.42 -24.06
N ILE A 233 2.50 0.79 -24.01
CA ILE A 233 1.09 1.04 -23.69
C ILE A 233 0.24 0.86 -24.96
N VAL A 234 -0.80 0.06 -24.83
CA VAL A 234 -1.86 -0.11 -25.83
C VAL A 234 -3.11 0.57 -25.31
N LEU A 235 -3.58 1.59 -26.02
CA LEU A 235 -4.89 2.19 -25.73
C LEU A 235 -5.96 1.37 -26.45
N PRO A 236 -6.97 0.84 -25.73
CA PRO A 236 -8.05 0.09 -26.37
C PRO A 236 -8.96 1.02 -27.17
N ASP A 237 -9.63 0.46 -28.17
CA ASP A 237 -10.82 1.09 -28.74
C ASP A 237 -11.97 0.99 -27.73
N PHE A 238 -12.53 2.13 -27.33
CA PHE A 238 -13.57 2.23 -26.32
C PHE A 238 -14.43 3.47 -26.59
N GLU A 239 -15.74 3.31 -26.60
CA GLU A 239 -16.67 4.40 -26.80
C GLU A 239 -16.73 5.29 -25.55
N MET A 240 -16.10 6.46 -25.63
CA MET A 240 -16.12 7.45 -24.56
C MET A 240 -17.47 8.18 -24.51
N PRO A 241 -17.96 8.57 -23.31
CA PRO A 241 -19.21 9.33 -23.19
C PRO A 241 -19.08 10.70 -23.85
N THR A 242 -20.22 11.34 -24.14
CA THR A 242 -20.23 12.73 -24.62
C THR A 242 -19.52 13.64 -23.61
N GLY A 243 -18.55 14.42 -24.11
CA GLY A 243 -17.69 15.25 -23.27
C GLY A 243 -16.56 14.51 -22.56
N GLY A 244 -16.39 13.20 -22.75
CA GLY A 244 -15.30 12.39 -22.20
C GLY A 244 -15.40 12.10 -20.70
N VAL A 245 -14.35 11.51 -20.14
CA VAL A 245 -14.30 11.01 -18.74
C VAL A 245 -13.60 11.96 -17.76
N HIS A 246 -13.03 13.06 -18.25
CA HIS A 246 -12.17 13.93 -17.46
C HIS A 246 -12.96 14.88 -16.54
N ILE A 247 -12.26 15.34 -15.50
CA ILE A 247 -12.78 16.35 -14.58
C ILE A 247 -13.14 17.65 -15.31
N ARG A 248 -14.23 18.28 -14.88
CA ARG A 248 -14.76 19.53 -15.46
C ARG A 248 -15.49 20.35 -14.40
N TRP A 249 -15.76 21.61 -14.74
CA TRP A 249 -16.56 22.51 -13.93
C TRP A 249 -17.41 23.41 -14.84
N PRO A 250 -18.68 23.69 -14.51
CA PRO A 250 -19.49 23.06 -13.46
C PRO A 250 -19.83 21.60 -13.80
N ASP A 251 -20.13 20.79 -12.78
CA ASP A 251 -20.40 19.35 -12.91
C ASP A 251 -21.21 18.83 -11.72
N ASP A 252 -22.40 18.28 -11.96
CA ASP A 252 -23.28 17.83 -10.88
C ASP A 252 -22.95 16.41 -10.39
N ALA A 253 -23.41 16.07 -9.19
CA ALA A 253 -23.03 14.83 -8.52
C ALA A 253 -23.54 13.56 -9.25
N LEU A 254 -24.76 13.58 -9.80
CA LEU A 254 -25.33 12.40 -10.46
C LEU A 254 -24.67 12.15 -11.81
N SER A 255 -24.32 13.22 -12.54
CA SER A 255 -23.52 13.11 -13.77
C SER A 255 -22.12 12.55 -13.50
N GLN A 256 -21.48 12.91 -12.38
CA GLN A 256 -20.19 12.35 -11.99
C GLN A 256 -20.29 10.84 -11.68
N GLU A 257 -21.31 10.43 -10.93
CA GLU A 257 -21.57 9.03 -10.59
C GLU A 257 -21.83 8.19 -11.85
N ALA A 258 -22.75 8.64 -12.71
CA ALA A 258 -23.08 7.96 -13.96
C ALA A 258 -21.84 7.77 -14.83
N ARG A 259 -21.00 8.81 -14.99
CA ARG A 259 -19.75 8.66 -15.76
C ARG A 259 -18.81 7.63 -15.13
N LEU A 260 -18.66 7.61 -13.80
CA LEU A 260 -17.80 6.64 -13.12
C LEU A 260 -18.27 5.20 -13.35
N PHE A 261 -19.57 4.94 -13.15
CA PHE A 261 -20.13 3.59 -13.20
C PHE A 261 -20.32 3.09 -14.62
N ASP A 262 -20.82 3.94 -15.52
CA ASP A 262 -21.23 3.52 -16.86
C ASP A 262 -20.08 3.53 -17.86
N PHE A 263 -19.00 4.30 -17.58
CA PHE A 263 -17.89 4.46 -18.54
C PHE A 263 -16.52 4.24 -17.91
N LYS A 264 -16.16 4.95 -16.84
CA LYS A 264 -14.76 4.98 -16.37
C LYS A 264 -14.26 3.60 -15.92
N TRP A 265 -15.04 2.83 -15.17
CA TRP A 265 -14.64 1.48 -14.74
C TRP A 265 -14.51 0.51 -15.92
N TYR A 266 -15.40 0.59 -16.91
CA TYR A 266 -15.32 -0.24 -18.10
C TYR A 266 -14.15 0.16 -19.01
N ALA A 267 -13.82 1.44 -19.08
CA ALA A 267 -12.61 1.93 -19.75
C ALA A 267 -11.34 1.37 -19.06
N ALA A 268 -11.30 1.33 -17.74
CA ALA A 268 -10.20 0.72 -16.99
C ALA A 268 -10.07 -0.79 -17.28
N LEU A 269 -11.19 -1.53 -17.27
CA LEU A 269 -11.21 -2.96 -17.65
C LEU A 269 -10.73 -3.18 -19.08
N ALA A 270 -11.17 -2.36 -20.04
CA ALA A 270 -10.72 -2.42 -21.43
C ALA A 270 -9.20 -2.17 -21.53
N TYR A 271 -8.68 -1.23 -20.76
CA TYR A 271 -7.23 -0.95 -20.71
C TYR A 271 -6.45 -2.13 -20.12
N ILE A 272 -6.93 -2.71 -19.00
CA ILE A 272 -6.32 -3.88 -18.36
C ILE A 272 -6.22 -5.04 -19.35
N ARG A 273 -7.29 -5.30 -20.10
CA ARG A 273 -7.34 -6.34 -21.13
C ARG A 273 -6.36 -6.08 -22.26
N ALA A 274 -6.39 -4.89 -22.85
CA ALA A 274 -5.54 -4.55 -24.01
C ALA A 274 -4.04 -4.63 -23.69
N ASN A 275 -3.66 -4.33 -22.45
CA ASN A 275 -2.26 -4.39 -21.99
C ASN A 275 -1.89 -5.75 -21.37
N ARG A 276 -2.81 -6.72 -21.31
CA ARG A 276 -2.60 -8.06 -20.72
C ARG A 276 -1.97 -7.99 -19.33
N LEU A 277 -2.43 -7.04 -18.52
CA LEU A 277 -1.87 -6.80 -17.19
C LEU A 277 -2.05 -8.03 -16.29
N ASN A 278 -3.10 -8.81 -16.50
CA ASN A 278 -3.26 -10.13 -15.92
C ASN A 278 -3.03 -11.19 -17.02
N HIS A 279 -2.11 -12.13 -16.81
CA HIS A 279 -1.69 -13.08 -17.86
C HIS A 279 -1.13 -14.41 -17.33
N ASN A 280 -1.19 -15.43 -18.16
CA ASN A 280 -0.55 -16.72 -17.90
C ASN A 280 0.97 -16.59 -18.07
N VAL A 281 1.72 -16.93 -17.02
CA VAL A 281 3.20 -17.02 -17.06
C VAL A 281 3.64 -18.45 -17.40
N LEU A 282 2.85 -19.44 -16.97
CA LEU A 282 3.01 -20.83 -17.36
C LEU A 282 1.70 -21.34 -17.94
N GLN A 283 1.78 -22.00 -19.09
CA GLN A 283 0.64 -22.62 -19.76
C GLN A 283 1.11 -23.81 -20.61
N GLY A 284 0.31 -24.87 -20.60
CA GLY A 284 0.44 -26.05 -21.46
C GLY A 284 -0.87 -26.31 -22.23
N PRO A 285 -0.84 -27.24 -23.20
CA PRO A 285 -2.02 -27.56 -24.03
C PRO A 285 -3.11 -28.32 -23.26
N ASN A 286 -2.76 -29.02 -22.18
CA ASN A 286 -3.64 -29.90 -21.42
C ASN A 286 -3.69 -29.51 -19.92
N ASP A 287 -3.60 -28.21 -19.63
CA ASP A 287 -3.67 -27.74 -18.25
C ASP A 287 -5.00 -28.12 -17.60
N ARG A 288 -4.93 -28.58 -16.36
CA ARG A 288 -6.08 -29.00 -15.56
C ARG A 288 -6.11 -28.39 -14.16
N PHE A 289 -4.98 -27.92 -13.65
CA PHE A 289 -4.87 -27.24 -12.36
C PHE A 289 -4.36 -25.81 -12.55
N GLY A 290 -5.14 -24.83 -12.12
CA GLY A 290 -4.79 -23.42 -12.18
C GLY A 290 -4.24 -22.91 -10.86
N LEU A 291 -3.15 -22.16 -10.92
CA LEU A 291 -2.66 -21.31 -9.86
C LEU A 291 -2.84 -19.86 -10.28
N ILE A 292 -3.47 -19.04 -9.44
CA ILE A 292 -3.63 -17.61 -9.68
C ILE A 292 -3.10 -16.83 -8.47
N ALA A 293 -2.16 -15.92 -8.71
CA ALA A 293 -1.44 -15.24 -7.64
C ALA A 293 -1.05 -13.80 -8.01
N SER A 294 -0.85 -12.96 -7.00
CA SER A 294 -0.49 -11.53 -7.14
C SER A 294 0.62 -11.11 -6.20
N GLY A 295 1.32 -10.01 -6.51
CA GLY A 295 2.35 -9.40 -5.66
C GLY A 295 3.39 -10.41 -5.15
N LYS A 296 3.71 -10.35 -3.85
CA LYS A 296 4.62 -11.30 -3.20
C LYS A 296 4.13 -12.75 -3.25
N ALA A 297 2.82 -12.97 -3.11
CA ALA A 297 2.26 -14.32 -3.17
C ALA A 297 2.53 -15.01 -4.51
N TYR A 298 2.67 -14.25 -5.61
CA TYR A 298 3.14 -14.81 -6.89
C TYR A 298 4.58 -15.35 -6.82
N ASN A 299 5.51 -14.59 -6.23
CA ASN A 299 6.90 -15.05 -6.06
C ASN A 299 6.97 -16.25 -5.11
N ASP A 300 6.22 -16.22 -4.00
CA ASP A 300 6.17 -17.34 -3.07
C ASP A 300 5.53 -18.58 -3.70
N THR A 301 4.56 -18.40 -4.60
CA THR A 301 4.00 -19.51 -5.40
C THR A 301 5.05 -20.12 -6.32
N ARG A 302 5.86 -19.30 -7.00
CA ARG A 302 6.98 -19.79 -7.83
C ARG A 302 8.00 -20.55 -6.98
N GLN A 303 8.34 -20.03 -5.81
CA GLN A 303 9.25 -20.70 -4.88
C GLN A 303 8.66 -22.01 -4.35
N ALA A 304 7.37 -22.04 -4.00
CA ALA A 304 6.68 -23.24 -3.55
C ALA A 304 6.68 -24.35 -4.60
N LEU A 305 6.49 -24.02 -5.88
CA LEU A 305 6.61 -25.00 -6.97
C LEU A 305 8.03 -25.58 -7.05
N LEU A 306 9.06 -24.74 -6.95
CA LEU A 306 10.45 -25.20 -6.94
C LEU A 306 10.76 -26.06 -5.71
N ASP A 307 10.27 -25.67 -4.53
CA ASP A 307 10.46 -26.41 -3.28
C ASP A 307 9.80 -27.79 -3.35
N LEU A 308 8.70 -27.94 -4.09
CA LEU A 308 8.07 -29.24 -4.38
C LEU A 308 8.78 -30.05 -5.48
N GLY A 309 9.86 -29.53 -6.07
CA GLY A 309 10.57 -30.15 -7.18
C GLY A 309 9.79 -30.10 -8.51
N LEU A 310 8.92 -29.10 -8.67
CA LEU A 310 8.09 -28.84 -9.84
C LEU A 310 8.65 -27.65 -10.61
N ASP A 311 9.61 -27.90 -11.49
CA ASP A 311 10.07 -26.91 -12.47
C ASP A 311 9.01 -26.66 -13.56
N ASP A 312 9.27 -25.68 -14.43
CA ASP A 312 8.32 -25.29 -15.49
C ASP A 312 8.02 -26.45 -16.46
N GLU A 313 8.96 -27.35 -16.70
CA GLU A 313 8.75 -28.52 -17.56
C GLU A 313 7.83 -29.54 -16.88
N THR A 314 8.11 -29.88 -15.62
CA THR A 314 7.27 -30.78 -14.82
C THR A 314 5.88 -30.21 -14.64
N CYS A 315 5.75 -28.90 -14.39
CA CYS A 315 4.47 -28.22 -14.29
C CYS A 315 3.66 -28.34 -15.60
N ARG A 316 4.28 -28.13 -16.77
CA ARG A 316 3.60 -28.36 -18.07
C ARG A 316 3.21 -29.82 -18.27
N ARG A 317 4.07 -30.76 -17.88
CA ARG A 317 3.81 -32.21 -17.99
C ARG A 317 2.57 -32.65 -17.22
N ILE A 318 2.40 -32.14 -15.99
CA ILE A 318 1.26 -32.51 -15.12
C ILE A 318 0.05 -31.57 -15.26
N GLY A 319 0.11 -30.62 -16.19
CA GLY A 319 -1.00 -29.72 -16.53
C GLY A 319 -1.26 -28.61 -15.51
N ILE A 320 -0.20 -27.91 -15.05
CA ILE A 320 -0.32 -26.71 -14.22
C ILE A 320 -0.26 -25.44 -15.08
N ARG A 321 -1.29 -24.60 -14.93
CA ARG A 321 -1.31 -23.22 -15.43
C ARG A 321 -1.02 -22.25 -14.30
N LEU A 322 -0.13 -21.29 -14.50
CA LEU A 322 0.15 -20.22 -13.54
C LEU A 322 -0.21 -18.86 -14.12
N HIS A 323 -1.15 -18.17 -13.49
CA HIS A 323 -1.63 -16.85 -13.86
C HIS A 323 -1.14 -15.80 -12.87
N LYS A 324 -0.46 -14.77 -13.38
CA LYS A 324 -0.01 -13.61 -12.62
C LYS A 324 -1.05 -12.51 -12.75
N VAL A 325 -1.57 -12.07 -11.60
CA VAL A 325 -2.48 -10.92 -11.49
C VAL A 325 -1.67 -9.71 -11.05
N THR A 326 -1.55 -8.70 -11.92
CA THR A 326 -0.89 -7.43 -11.57
C THR A 326 -1.90 -6.35 -11.19
N VAL A 327 -3.15 -6.44 -11.67
CA VAL A 327 -4.27 -5.60 -11.23
C VAL A 327 -5.29 -6.48 -10.50
N VAL A 328 -5.33 -6.36 -9.17
CA VAL A 328 -6.14 -7.23 -8.30
C VAL A 328 -7.60 -6.80 -8.20
N TRP A 329 -7.89 -5.55 -8.53
CA TRP A 329 -9.23 -5.03 -8.66
C TRP A 329 -9.28 -3.89 -9.70
N PRO A 330 -10.31 -3.80 -10.54
CA PRO A 330 -11.24 -4.88 -10.84
C PRO A 330 -10.50 -6.02 -11.57
N LEU A 331 -10.89 -7.26 -11.30
CA LEU A 331 -10.44 -8.42 -12.06
C LEU A 331 -11.11 -8.36 -13.45
N GLU A 332 -10.36 -8.69 -14.51
CA GLU A 332 -10.85 -8.55 -15.88
C GLU A 332 -11.44 -9.87 -16.38
N ALA A 333 -12.77 -9.88 -16.52
CA ALA A 333 -13.55 -11.09 -16.74
C ALA A 333 -13.14 -11.93 -17.96
N GLN A 334 -12.70 -11.33 -19.07
CA GLN A 334 -12.34 -12.08 -20.27
C GLN A 334 -11.04 -12.86 -20.06
N ALA A 335 -9.97 -12.20 -19.60
CA ALA A 335 -8.70 -12.83 -19.28
C ALA A 335 -8.86 -13.89 -18.16
N THR A 336 -9.69 -13.62 -17.15
CA THR A 336 -10.00 -14.62 -16.13
C THR A 336 -10.69 -15.85 -16.72
N ARG A 337 -11.64 -15.65 -17.62
CA ARG A 337 -12.36 -16.74 -18.27
C ARG A 337 -11.46 -17.56 -19.19
N GLU A 338 -10.58 -16.90 -19.94
CA GLU A 338 -9.55 -17.55 -20.74
C GLU A 338 -8.62 -18.40 -19.85
N PHE A 339 -8.18 -17.84 -18.72
CA PHE A 339 -7.39 -18.57 -17.72
C PHE A 339 -8.13 -19.80 -17.17
N ALA A 340 -9.42 -19.68 -16.86
CA ALA A 340 -10.22 -20.77 -16.28
C ALA A 340 -10.55 -21.90 -17.28
N THR A 341 -10.49 -21.63 -18.58
CA THR A 341 -10.90 -22.59 -19.61
C THR A 341 -10.01 -23.83 -19.65
N GLY A 342 -10.65 -24.99 -19.52
CA GLY A 342 -10.01 -26.31 -19.52
C GLY A 342 -9.57 -26.79 -18.13
N LEU A 343 -9.61 -25.92 -17.12
CA LEU A 343 -9.19 -26.27 -15.77
C LEU A 343 -10.29 -27.05 -15.03
N GLN A 344 -9.87 -28.01 -14.21
CA GLN A 344 -10.73 -28.74 -13.28
C GLN A 344 -10.81 -28.02 -11.93
N GLU A 345 -9.69 -27.44 -11.49
CA GLU A 345 -9.56 -26.75 -10.21
C GLU A 345 -8.64 -25.54 -10.33
N ILE A 346 -8.94 -24.48 -9.60
CA ILE A 346 -8.14 -23.28 -9.45
C ILE A 346 -7.86 -23.06 -7.97
N LEU A 347 -6.58 -22.87 -7.62
CA LEU A 347 -6.14 -22.40 -6.31
C LEU A 347 -5.71 -20.93 -6.40
N VAL A 348 -6.42 -20.08 -5.65
CA VAL A 348 -6.15 -18.65 -5.50
C VAL A 348 -5.15 -18.44 -4.36
N VAL A 349 -3.97 -17.95 -4.71
CA VAL A 349 -2.91 -17.63 -3.76
C VAL A 349 -2.79 -16.11 -3.64
N GLU A 350 -3.57 -15.56 -2.72
CA GLU A 350 -3.57 -14.12 -2.43
C GLU A 350 -3.26 -13.85 -0.95
N GLU A 351 -2.66 -12.70 -0.67
CA GLU A 351 -2.34 -12.25 0.68
C GLU A 351 -3.60 -11.78 1.43
N LYS A 352 -3.63 -12.00 2.74
CA LYS A 352 -4.67 -11.47 3.64
C LYS A 352 -6.09 -11.93 3.24
N ARG A 353 -7.12 -11.08 3.32
CA ARG A 353 -8.51 -11.44 2.97
C ARG A 353 -8.72 -11.49 1.46
N GLN A 354 -9.75 -12.23 1.04
CA GLN A 354 -10.07 -12.47 -0.36
C GLN A 354 -10.48 -11.20 -1.11
N VAL A 355 -9.83 -10.96 -2.24
CA VAL A 355 -10.19 -9.96 -3.25
C VAL A 355 -10.30 -10.64 -4.61
N ILE A 356 -9.29 -11.42 -5.00
CA ILE A 356 -9.26 -12.16 -6.27
C ILE A 356 -10.24 -13.33 -6.21
N GLU A 357 -10.24 -14.10 -5.12
CA GLU A 357 -11.06 -15.31 -5.01
C GLU A 357 -12.56 -15.03 -5.17
N TYR A 358 -13.06 -13.95 -4.58
CA TYR A 358 -14.47 -13.56 -4.71
C TYR A 358 -14.83 -13.09 -6.13
N GLN A 359 -13.97 -12.30 -6.77
CA GLN A 359 -14.21 -11.83 -8.15
C GLN A 359 -14.16 -13.01 -9.13
N LEU A 360 -13.16 -13.88 -8.99
CA LEU A 360 -13.05 -15.10 -9.79
C LEU A 360 -14.31 -15.97 -9.65
N LYS A 361 -14.82 -16.16 -8.43
CA LYS A 361 -16.06 -16.90 -8.20
C LYS A 361 -17.25 -16.23 -8.88
N GLU A 362 -17.38 -14.91 -8.81
CA GLU A 362 -18.45 -14.14 -9.46
C GLU A 362 -18.40 -14.27 -10.99
N GLU A 363 -17.24 -14.03 -11.61
CA GLU A 363 -17.03 -14.11 -13.06
C GLU A 363 -17.29 -15.52 -13.61
N LEU A 364 -17.08 -16.56 -12.78
CA LEU A 364 -17.32 -17.95 -13.16
C LEU A 364 -18.71 -18.46 -12.76
N TYR A 365 -19.44 -17.80 -11.85
CA TYR A 365 -20.68 -18.34 -11.27
C TYR A 365 -21.83 -18.48 -12.28
N ASN A 366 -21.86 -17.66 -13.32
CA ASN A 366 -22.86 -17.76 -14.39
C ASN A 366 -22.34 -18.53 -15.62
N TRP A 367 -21.22 -19.25 -15.51
CA TRP A 367 -20.78 -20.18 -16.57
C TRP A 367 -21.65 -21.44 -16.63
N ARG A 368 -21.47 -22.26 -17.66
CA ARG A 368 -22.04 -23.60 -17.69
C ARG A 368 -21.30 -24.45 -16.66
N THR A 369 -22.06 -25.25 -15.91
CA THR A 369 -21.54 -26.05 -14.79
C THR A 369 -20.60 -27.18 -15.24
N ASP A 370 -20.71 -27.65 -16.48
CA ASP A 370 -19.92 -28.73 -17.08
C ASP A 370 -18.46 -28.35 -17.36
N VAL A 371 -18.16 -27.05 -17.46
CA VAL A 371 -16.82 -26.52 -17.80
C VAL A 371 -16.26 -25.58 -16.74
N ARG A 372 -16.97 -25.38 -15.63
CA ARG A 372 -16.56 -24.47 -14.56
C ARG A 372 -15.62 -25.19 -13.59
N PRO A 373 -14.40 -24.69 -13.35
CA PRO A 373 -13.51 -25.28 -12.37
C PRO A 373 -14.02 -25.06 -10.93
N VAL A 374 -13.61 -25.95 -10.03
CA VAL A 374 -13.69 -25.70 -8.59
C VAL A 374 -12.71 -24.59 -8.23
N VAL A 375 -13.17 -23.55 -7.51
CA VAL A 375 -12.32 -22.43 -7.07
C VAL A 375 -12.08 -22.51 -5.58
N LEU A 376 -10.82 -22.68 -5.21
CA LEU A 376 -10.31 -22.76 -3.84
C LEU A 376 -9.35 -21.60 -3.58
N GLY A 377 -9.12 -21.31 -2.30
CA GLY A 377 -8.18 -20.28 -1.88
C GLY A 377 -7.93 -20.37 -0.39
N LYS A 378 -8.68 -19.59 0.39
CA LYS A 378 -8.54 -19.63 1.85
C LYS A 378 -9.03 -20.92 2.48
N PHE A 379 -10.06 -21.52 1.89
CA PHE A 379 -10.70 -22.73 2.40
C PHE A 379 -10.72 -23.82 1.33
N ASN A 380 -10.65 -25.08 1.77
CA ASN A 380 -11.01 -26.24 0.95
C ASN A 380 -12.53 -26.27 0.69
N GLU A 381 -12.96 -27.13 -0.22
CA GLU A 381 -14.37 -27.41 -0.45
C GLU A 381 -15.10 -27.84 0.83
N ALA A 382 -16.37 -27.45 0.95
CA ALA A 382 -17.27 -27.88 2.00
C ALA A 382 -18.08 -29.12 1.56
N ASP A 383 -18.31 -30.06 2.46
CA ASP A 383 -18.98 -31.34 2.16
C ASP A 383 -20.42 -31.15 1.63
N GLU A 384 -21.15 -30.14 2.15
CA GLU A 384 -22.54 -29.84 1.77
C GLU A 384 -22.65 -28.74 0.69
N GLY A 385 -21.52 -28.29 0.13
CA GLY A 385 -21.47 -27.16 -0.78
C GLY A 385 -21.64 -25.79 -0.09
N GLY A 386 -21.68 -24.72 -0.89
CA GLY A 386 -21.79 -23.34 -0.39
C GLY A 386 -20.44 -22.62 -0.21
N GLY A 387 -20.51 -21.34 0.17
CA GLY A 387 -19.34 -20.48 0.41
C GLY A 387 -18.90 -20.52 1.87
N GLU A 388 -17.79 -19.85 2.20
CA GLU A 388 -17.28 -19.81 3.58
C GLU A 388 -18.30 -19.28 4.61
N TRP A 389 -19.18 -18.36 4.20
CA TRP A 389 -20.18 -17.73 5.06
C TRP A 389 -21.38 -18.62 5.35
N SER A 390 -21.55 -19.73 4.60
CA SER A 390 -22.62 -20.70 4.84
C SER A 390 -22.20 -21.86 5.75
N VAL A 391 -20.94 -21.91 6.17
CA VAL A 391 -20.41 -22.97 7.06
C VAL A 391 -20.33 -22.44 8.50
N PRO A 392 -20.79 -23.17 9.52
CA PRO A 392 -20.72 -22.72 10.92
C PRO A 392 -19.29 -22.46 11.42
N ASN A 393 -18.31 -23.25 10.96
CA ASN A 393 -16.90 -23.08 11.29
C ASN A 393 -16.01 -23.28 10.04
N PRO A 394 -15.92 -22.29 9.14
CA PRO A 394 -15.14 -22.42 7.91
C PRO A 394 -13.65 -22.64 8.18
N ARG A 395 -13.15 -22.21 9.35
CA ARG A 395 -11.74 -22.38 9.75
C ARG A 395 -11.31 -23.83 9.86
N ALA A 396 -12.24 -24.77 10.06
CA ALA A 396 -11.92 -26.20 10.09
C ALA A 396 -11.33 -26.70 8.76
N SER A 397 -11.65 -26.04 7.66
CA SER A 397 -11.21 -26.39 6.31
C SER A 397 -10.19 -25.40 5.74
N THR A 398 -9.44 -24.68 6.59
CA THR A 398 -8.44 -23.69 6.13
C THR A 398 -7.38 -24.35 5.25
N LEU A 399 -7.20 -23.83 4.03
CA LEU A 399 -6.17 -24.22 3.08
C LEU A 399 -5.03 -23.20 3.06
N LEU A 400 -5.38 -21.91 2.94
CA LEU A 400 -4.45 -20.79 3.05
C LEU A 400 -4.97 -19.79 4.09
N ARG A 401 -4.08 -19.24 4.91
CA ARG A 401 -4.49 -18.29 5.94
C ARG A 401 -4.90 -16.94 5.35
N ALA A 402 -5.89 -16.31 5.97
CA ALA A 402 -6.31 -14.94 5.67
C ALA A 402 -5.70 -13.90 6.64
N ASN A 403 -5.11 -14.36 7.74
CA ASN A 403 -4.37 -13.55 8.70
C ASN A 403 -2.85 -13.73 8.49
N ALA A 404 -2.08 -12.73 8.93
CA ALA A 404 -0.63 -12.65 8.68
C ALA A 404 -0.26 -12.70 7.18
N ASP A 405 1.03 -12.86 6.89
CA ASP A 405 1.62 -13.01 5.55
C ASP A 405 1.44 -14.42 4.99
N LEU A 406 1.62 -14.69 3.70
CA LEU A 406 1.88 -16.06 3.23
C LEU A 406 3.39 -16.34 3.19
N ASN A 407 3.76 -17.61 3.16
CA ASN A 407 5.14 -18.04 2.91
C ASN A 407 5.17 -19.24 1.96
N PRO A 408 6.32 -19.52 1.31
CA PRO A 408 6.44 -20.62 0.35
C PRO A 408 6.05 -21.99 0.92
N SER A 409 6.38 -22.27 2.18
CA SER A 409 6.06 -23.57 2.82
C SER A 409 4.55 -23.82 2.94
N LEU A 410 3.78 -22.81 3.37
CA LEU A 410 2.32 -22.91 3.45
C LEU A 410 1.69 -23.11 2.07
N ILE A 411 2.18 -22.38 1.08
CA ILE A 411 1.69 -22.49 -0.30
C ILE A 411 2.07 -23.86 -0.89
N ALA A 412 3.28 -24.35 -0.66
CA ALA A 412 3.74 -25.67 -1.11
C ALA A 412 2.85 -26.79 -0.55
N LYS A 413 2.50 -26.74 0.73
CA LYS A 413 1.58 -27.70 1.34
C LYS A 413 0.19 -27.67 0.71
N ALA A 414 -0.35 -26.48 0.48
CA ALA A 414 -1.65 -26.33 -0.18
C ALA A 414 -1.61 -26.88 -1.63
N ILE A 415 -0.61 -26.50 -2.42
CA ILE A 415 -0.42 -27.00 -3.79
C ILE A 415 -0.30 -28.52 -3.80
N ALA A 416 0.57 -29.08 -2.94
CA ALA A 416 0.80 -30.51 -2.89
C ALA A 416 -0.46 -31.30 -2.48
N GLN A 417 -1.20 -30.80 -1.47
CA GLN A 417 -2.48 -31.40 -1.07
C GLN A 417 -3.45 -31.48 -2.26
N ARG A 418 -3.59 -30.40 -3.03
CA ARG A 418 -4.49 -30.34 -4.18
C ARG A 418 -4.02 -31.21 -5.34
N LEU A 419 -2.73 -31.14 -5.70
CA LEU A 419 -2.17 -31.95 -6.79
C LEU A 419 -2.25 -33.46 -6.51
N LEU A 420 -1.94 -33.88 -5.28
CA LEU A 420 -2.05 -35.29 -4.89
C LEU A 420 -3.51 -35.76 -4.93
N LYS A 421 -4.47 -34.90 -4.55
CA LYS A 421 -5.91 -35.19 -4.66
C LYS A 421 -6.38 -35.30 -6.11
N LEU A 422 -5.90 -34.44 -7.01
CA LEU A 422 -6.20 -34.48 -8.46
C LEU A 422 -5.50 -35.66 -9.18
N GLY A 423 -4.54 -36.30 -8.52
CA GLY A 423 -3.79 -37.47 -9.01
C GLY A 423 -2.71 -37.11 -10.02
N VAL A 424 -1.44 -37.28 -9.67
CA VAL A 424 -0.28 -37.06 -10.56
C VAL A 424 0.48 -38.37 -10.76
N ASP A 425 1.37 -38.41 -11.76
CA ASP A 425 2.22 -39.57 -12.03
C ASP A 425 3.01 -40.00 -10.79
N ALA A 426 3.27 -41.30 -10.66
CA ALA A 426 3.87 -41.89 -9.45
C ALA A 426 5.25 -41.29 -9.10
N ASP A 427 6.06 -40.95 -10.11
CA ASP A 427 7.36 -40.30 -9.92
C ASP A 427 7.20 -38.88 -9.34
N VAL A 428 6.19 -38.13 -9.81
CA VAL A 428 5.87 -36.78 -9.33
C VAL A 428 5.32 -36.85 -7.91
N ALA A 429 4.39 -37.76 -7.64
CA ALA A 429 3.83 -37.95 -6.32
C ALA A 429 4.92 -38.30 -5.28
N SER A 430 5.84 -39.20 -5.64
CA SER A 430 6.98 -39.55 -4.79
C SER A 430 7.88 -38.35 -4.50
N ARG A 431 8.18 -37.54 -5.53
CA ARG A 431 8.99 -36.32 -5.40
C ARG A 431 8.33 -35.28 -4.50
N ILE A 432 7.05 -34.99 -4.72
CA ILE A 432 6.25 -34.06 -3.90
C ILE A 432 6.28 -34.50 -2.43
N ASN A 433 6.01 -35.78 -2.16
CA ASN A 433 5.99 -36.31 -0.79
C ASN A 433 7.38 -36.23 -0.12
N ALA A 434 8.45 -36.51 -0.85
CA ALA A 434 9.81 -36.37 -0.33
C ALA A 434 10.13 -34.92 0.06
N GLN A 435 9.75 -33.95 -0.78
CA GLN A 435 9.97 -32.52 -0.48
C GLN A 435 9.09 -32.03 0.67
N LEU A 436 7.83 -32.47 0.75
CA LEU A 436 6.95 -32.15 1.87
C LEU A 436 7.51 -32.65 3.22
N ALA A 437 8.13 -33.83 3.24
CA ALA A 437 8.78 -34.36 4.43
C ALA A 437 9.94 -33.46 4.87
N ILE A 438 10.74 -32.95 3.93
CA ILE A 438 11.84 -32.01 4.21
C ILE A 438 11.30 -30.68 4.76
N ILE A 439 10.27 -30.11 4.13
CA ILE A 439 9.63 -28.86 4.58
C ILE A 439 9.11 -29.02 6.01
N THR A 440 8.38 -30.12 6.29
CA THR A 440 7.82 -30.41 7.61
C THR A 440 8.90 -30.59 8.67
N ALA A 441 9.98 -31.30 8.35
CA ALA A 441 11.10 -31.49 9.27
C ALA A 441 11.82 -30.17 9.61
N LYS A 442 12.01 -29.29 8.61
CA LYS A 442 12.63 -27.96 8.83
C LYS A 442 11.78 -27.07 9.72
N GLU A 443 10.47 -27.03 9.50
CA GLU A 443 9.55 -26.25 10.35
C GLU A 443 9.54 -26.76 11.80
N GLN A 444 9.50 -28.08 12.01
CA GLN A 444 9.58 -28.67 13.34
C GLN A 444 10.89 -28.27 14.03
N ALA A 445 12.03 -28.32 13.33
CA ALA A 445 13.32 -27.89 13.88
C ALA A 445 13.35 -26.39 14.25
N MET A 446 12.75 -25.53 13.41
CA MET A 446 12.64 -24.09 13.70
C MET A 446 11.76 -23.79 14.91
N SER A 447 10.67 -24.56 15.11
CA SER A 447 9.76 -24.37 16.25
C SER A 447 10.42 -24.65 17.62
N VAL A 448 11.46 -25.49 17.66
CA VAL A 448 12.18 -25.86 18.88
C VAL A 448 13.21 -24.77 19.29
N SER A 449 13.59 -23.87 18.38
CA SER A 449 14.72 -22.95 18.58
C SER A 449 14.33 -21.50 18.90
N VAL A 450 13.09 -21.23 19.27
CA VAL A 450 12.63 -19.86 19.57
C VAL A 450 12.99 -19.48 21.02
N VAL A 451 14.20 -18.98 21.24
CA VAL A 451 14.52 -18.18 22.43
C VAL A 451 14.13 -16.73 22.12
N THR A 452 12.89 -16.35 22.44
CA THR A 452 12.41 -14.96 22.34
C THR A 452 12.94 -14.15 23.51
N ALA A 453 14.15 -13.60 23.37
CA ALA A 453 14.50 -12.39 24.11
C ALA A 453 13.84 -11.20 23.39
N ASP A 454 12.58 -10.90 23.74
CA ASP A 454 11.86 -9.76 23.18
C ASP A 454 12.54 -8.46 23.60
N ARG A 455 13.29 -7.84 22.68
CA ARG A 455 13.83 -6.49 22.86
C ARG A 455 12.71 -5.48 22.67
N GLN A 456 12.02 -5.16 23.76
CA GLN A 456 11.00 -4.12 23.76
C GLN A 456 11.61 -2.76 23.39
N PRO A 457 11.01 -1.99 22.48
CA PRO A 457 11.49 -0.65 22.17
C PRO A 457 11.40 0.25 23.41
N TRP A 458 12.34 1.18 23.56
CA TRP A 458 12.41 2.07 24.72
C TRP A 458 12.64 3.52 24.30
N PHE A 459 12.40 4.46 25.22
CA PHE A 459 12.73 5.86 25.00
C PHE A 459 14.24 6.05 24.82
N CYS A 460 14.63 6.93 23.89
CA CYS A 460 16.03 7.34 23.76
C CYS A 460 16.56 7.93 25.08
N SER A 461 17.84 7.72 25.36
CA SER A 461 18.51 8.34 26.52
C SER A 461 18.33 9.86 26.49
N GLY A 462 17.87 10.44 27.59
CA GLY A 462 17.60 11.89 27.69
C GLY A 462 16.30 12.37 27.04
N CYS A 463 15.48 11.48 26.47
CA CYS A 463 14.21 11.90 25.86
C CYS A 463 13.20 12.36 26.92
N PRO A 464 12.56 13.55 26.75
CA PRO A 464 11.60 14.10 27.73
C PRO A 464 10.35 13.22 27.90
N HIS A 465 10.07 12.32 26.95
CA HIS A 465 9.00 11.34 27.07
C HIS A 465 9.18 10.39 28.27
N ASN A 466 10.42 10.14 28.72
CA ASN A 466 10.70 9.19 29.79
C ASN A 466 10.08 9.63 31.14
N THR A 467 10.19 10.91 31.47
CA THR A 467 9.60 11.51 32.68
C THR A 467 8.15 11.92 32.42
N SER A 468 7.88 12.54 31.28
CA SER A 468 6.58 13.19 30.99
C SER A 468 5.42 12.21 30.79
N THR A 469 5.70 10.93 30.52
CA THR A 469 4.65 9.90 30.41
C THR A 469 4.13 9.41 31.76
N LYS A 470 4.83 9.66 32.87
CA LYS A 470 4.33 9.39 34.23
C LYS A 470 3.07 10.22 34.52
N VAL A 471 2.20 9.68 35.37
CA VAL A 471 1.00 10.36 35.87
C VAL A 471 0.98 10.33 37.41
N PRO A 472 0.23 11.26 38.06
CA PRO A 472 0.05 11.22 39.51
C PRO A 472 -0.52 9.89 40.00
N GLU A 473 -0.21 9.54 41.24
CA GLU A 473 -0.75 8.34 41.89
C GLU A 473 -2.29 8.34 41.86
N GLY A 474 -2.89 7.18 41.59
CA GLY A 474 -4.33 7.03 41.41
C GLY A 474 -4.91 7.54 40.09
N SER A 475 -4.10 8.17 39.22
CA SER A 475 -4.51 8.61 37.88
C SER A 475 -4.15 7.59 36.81
N ARG A 476 -4.80 7.71 35.65
CA ARG A 476 -4.47 6.94 34.45
C ARG A 476 -4.26 7.82 33.23
N ALA A 477 -3.45 7.34 32.30
CA ALA A 477 -3.28 7.93 30.98
C ALA A 477 -3.82 7.03 29.87
N MET A 478 -4.21 7.64 28.75
CA MET A 478 -4.32 6.96 27.46
C MET A 478 -3.11 7.31 26.58
N ALA A 479 -2.75 6.39 25.70
CA ALA A 479 -1.75 6.61 24.66
C ALA A 479 -2.39 6.73 23.27
N GLY A 480 -1.62 7.27 22.34
CA GLY A 480 -1.85 7.25 20.91
C GLY A 480 -0.71 6.59 20.15
N ILE A 481 -0.61 6.92 18.88
CA ILE A 481 0.47 6.44 18.02
C ILE A 481 1.61 7.45 18.00
N GLY A 482 2.80 7.00 18.43
CA GLY A 482 4.03 7.78 18.49
C GLY A 482 4.99 7.18 19.52
N CYS A 483 6.07 7.88 19.88
CA CYS A 483 6.97 7.41 20.94
C CYS A 483 6.21 7.17 22.26
N HIS A 484 5.20 7.98 22.55
CA HIS A 484 4.37 7.85 23.74
C HIS A 484 3.53 6.56 23.79
N PHE A 485 3.33 5.86 22.66
CA PHE A 485 2.76 4.51 22.65
C PHE A 485 3.55 3.53 23.53
N MET A 486 4.87 3.76 23.61
CA MET A 486 5.77 2.88 24.35
C MET A 486 5.54 2.87 25.86
N SER A 487 4.84 3.86 26.41
CA SER A 487 4.52 3.85 27.83
C SER A 487 3.55 2.73 28.24
N LEU A 488 2.92 2.03 27.29
CA LEU A 488 2.02 0.89 27.55
C LEU A 488 2.72 -0.34 28.11
N TRP A 489 3.97 -0.57 27.74
CA TRP A 489 4.78 -1.68 28.27
C TRP A 489 5.77 -1.21 29.34
N MET A 490 5.52 -0.04 29.91
CA MET A 490 6.28 0.53 31.03
C MET A 490 5.39 0.66 32.26
N ASP A 491 6.01 0.73 33.43
CA ASP A 491 5.31 1.05 34.68
C ASP A 491 4.99 2.56 34.74
N ARG A 492 3.90 2.94 34.05
CA ARG A 492 3.49 4.34 33.78
C ARG A 492 1.98 4.59 33.88
N SER A 493 1.19 3.64 34.41
CA SER A 493 -0.28 3.75 34.53
C SER A 493 -0.98 4.26 33.26
N THR A 494 -0.47 3.83 32.10
CA THR A 494 -1.04 4.13 30.79
C THR A 494 -1.77 2.90 30.28
N ALA A 495 -3.03 3.06 29.85
CA ALA A 495 -3.85 1.94 29.39
C ALA A 495 -4.56 2.29 28.08
N GLY A 496 -4.61 1.31 27.18
CA GLY A 496 -5.26 1.41 25.88
C GLY A 496 -4.56 2.37 24.92
N PHE A 497 -4.97 2.28 23.65
CA PHE A 497 -4.53 3.17 22.58
C PHE A 497 -5.64 3.34 21.56
N THR A 498 -5.46 4.31 20.67
CA THR A 498 -6.38 4.62 19.57
C THR A 498 -5.56 5.00 18.33
N GLN A 499 -6.22 5.17 17.19
CA GLN A 499 -5.60 5.64 15.96
C GLN A 499 -4.99 7.04 16.13
N MET A 500 -3.98 7.36 15.31
CA MET A 500 -3.32 8.68 15.32
C MET A 500 -4.32 9.81 15.06
N GLY A 501 -4.40 10.76 15.98
CA GLY A 501 -5.39 11.85 15.98
C GLY A 501 -6.67 11.57 16.73
N GLY A 502 -6.84 10.37 17.30
CA GLY A 502 -7.96 10.03 18.18
C GLY A 502 -7.63 10.19 19.66
N GLU A 503 -6.39 10.54 20.02
CA GLU A 503 -5.90 10.53 21.39
C GLU A 503 -6.82 11.32 22.34
N GLY A 504 -7.12 10.76 23.52
CA GLY A 504 -7.97 11.39 24.52
C GLY A 504 -9.48 11.37 24.21
N THR A 505 -9.90 11.33 22.94
CA THR A 505 -11.32 11.29 22.57
C THR A 505 -12.11 10.07 23.07
N PRO A 506 -11.53 8.86 23.28
CA PRO A 506 -12.25 7.78 23.95
C PRO A 506 -12.79 8.18 25.32
N TRP A 507 -12.20 9.18 25.98
CA TRP A 507 -12.70 9.70 27.24
C TRP A 507 -14.09 10.29 27.12
N VAL A 508 -14.41 10.93 25.99
CA VAL A 508 -15.74 11.49 25.73
C VAL A 508 -16.82 10.40 25.82
N GLY A 509 -16.51 9.20 25.33
CA GLY A 509 -17.41 8.05 25.44
C GLY A 509 -17.34 7.33 26.79
N GLN A 510 -16.25 7.44 27.55
CA GLN A 510 -16.09 6.75 28.84
C GLN A 510 -16.66 7.56 30.02
N GLN A 511 -16.44 8.87 30.06
CA GLN A 511 -16.72 9.73 31.21
C GLN A 511 -18.14 9.54 31.78
N PRO A 512 -19.22 9.45 30.98
CA PRO A 512 -20.57 9.30 31.53
C PRO A 512 -20.83 7.97 32.25
N PHE A 513 -19.93 6.98 32.13
CA PHE A 513 -20.15 5.60 32.59
C PHE A 513 -19.10 5.11 33.58
N VAL A 514 -18.24 5.99 34.09
CA VAL A 514 -17.20 5.64 35.05
C VAL A 514 -17.18 6.61 36.22
N ASN A 515 -16.61 6.18 37.35
CA ASN A 515 -16.42 7.04 38.53
C ASN A 515 -15.22 7.98 38.38
N ASP A 516 -14.29 7.69 37.46
CA ASP A 516 -13.16 8.57 37.16
C ASP A 516 -13.69 9.96 36.77
N GLN A 517 -13.17 11.01 37.39
CA GLN A 517 -13.56 12.39 37.08
C GLN A 517 -12.60 13.07 36.10
N HIS A 518 -11.45 12.44 35.82
CA HIS A 518 -10.34 13.01 35.08
C HIS A 518 -9.42 11.91 34.55
N ILE A 519 -8.84 12.12 33.36
CA ILE A 519 -7.76 11.30 32.84
C ILE A 519 -6.67 12.17 32.19
N PHE A 520 -5.51 11.55 31.92
CA PHE A 520 -4.47 12.12 31.07
C PHE A 520 -4.49 11.51 29.67
N ALA A 521 -4.11 12.27 28.65
CA ALA A 521 -3.83 11.76 27.31
C ALA A 521 -2.42 12.17 26.89
N ASN A 522 -1.54 11.19 26.64
CA ASN A 522 -0.22 11.44 26.09
C ASN A 522 -0.34 11.63 24.57
N ILE A 523 0.18 12.72 24.03
CA ILE A 523 0.23 12.97 22.59
C ILE A 523 1.58 13.57 22.20
N GLY A 524 2.18 13.15 21.09
CA GLY A 524 3.39 13.79 20.56
C GLY A 524 3.06 15.09 19.84
N ASP A 525 4.00 16.03 19.78
CA ASP A 525 3.92 17.22 18.93
C ASP A 525 3.68 16.90 17.44
N GLY A 526 4.29 15.85 16.90
CA GLY A 526 4.04 15.38 15.53
C GLY A 526 2.59 14.88 15.35
N THR A 527 2.07 14.14 16.32
CA THR A 527 0.67 13.68 16.34
C THR A 527 -0.30 14.85 16.45
N TYR A 528 0.02 15.81 17.33
CA TYR A 528 -0.72 17.05 17.50
C TYR A 528 -0.82 17.82 16.17
N PHE A 529 0.30 18.00 15.46
CA PHE A 529 0.35 18.68 14.17
C PHE A 529 -0.42 17.92 13.06
N HIS A 530 -0.30 16.60 13.02
CA HIS A 530 -0.92 15.76 11.99
C HIS A 530 -2.45 15.79 12.01
N SER A 531 -3.04 15.52 13.19
CA SER A 531 -4.50 15.48 13.36
C SER A 531 -4.96 15.56 14.82
N GLY A 532 -4.04 15.48 15.80
CA GLY A 532 -4.34 15.52 17.22
C GLY A 532 -4.98 16.82 17.71
N ILE A 533 -4.76 17.94 17.00
CA ILE A 533 -5.49 19.17 17.25
C ILE A 533 -7.01 18.99 17.17
N LEU A 534 -7.51 18.14 16.27
CA LEU A 534 -8.94 17.85 16.14
C LEU A 534 -9.47 17.06 17.35
N ALA A 535 -8.67 16.15 17.92
CA ALA A 535 -9.02 15.46 19.14
C ALA A 535 -9.15 16.41 20.34
N VAL A 536 -8.20 17.35 20.50
CA VAL A 536 -8.28 18.38 21.54
C VAL A 536 -9.54 19.22 21.36
N ARG A 537 -9.80 19.69 20.13
CA ARG A 537 -11.00 20.46 19.78
C ARG A 537 -12.28 19.69 20.12
N GLN A 538 -12.34 18.40 19.82
CA GLN A 538 -13.48 17.55 20.17
C GLN A 538 -13.68 17.45 21.69
N SER A 539 -12.61 17.28 22.47
CA SER A 539 -12.70 17.25 23.94
C SER A 539 -13.18 18.59 24.51
N VAL A 540 -12.72 19.71 23.96
CA VAL A 540 -13.21 21.04 24.37
C VAL A 540 -14.69 21.19 24.04
N ALA A 541 -15.10 20.83 22.82
CA ALA A 541 -16.49 20.91 22.39
C ALA A 541 -17.42 20.02 23.24
N ALA A 542 -16.94 18.84 23.66
CA ALA A 542 -17.68 17.93 24.52
C ALA A 542 -17.69 18.35 26.00
N GLY A 543 -16.88 19.33 26.40
CA GLY A 543 -16.81 19.81 27.79
C GLY A 543 -16.27 18.78 28.78
N VAL A 544 -15.49 17.80 28.32
CA VAL A 544 -14.99 16.72 29.19
C VAL A 544 -13.74 17.14 29.97
N ASN A 545 -13.60 16.64 31.19
CA ASN A 545 -12.46 16.96 32.05
C ASN A 545 -11.26 16.05 31.74
N ILE A 546 -10.27 16.56 31.02
CA ILE A 546 -9.10 15.81 30.55
C ILE A 546 -7.84 16.70 30.50
N THR A 547 -6.68 16.12 30.80
CA THR A 547 -5.38 16.78 30.58
C THR A 547 -4.65 16.16 29.40
N TYR A 548 -4.45 16.92 28.33
CA TYR A 548 -3.55 16.55 27.24
C TYR A 548 -2.11 16.91 27.61
N LYS A 549 -1.21 15.93 27.53
CA LYS A 549 0.23 16.10 27.65
C LYS A 549 0.84 16.06 26.25
N ILE A 550 1.07 17.24 25.66
CA ILE A 550 1.76 17.38 24.36
C ILE A 550 3.27 17.26 24.62
N LEU A 551 3.84 16.13 24.20
CA LEU A 551 5.23 15.76 24.41
C LEU A 551 6.06 16.25 23.22
N TYR A 552 6.78 17.34 23.42
CA TYR A 552 7.56 18.02 22.39
C TYR A 552 8.96 17.41 22.23
N ASN A 553 9.33 17.05 21.01
CA ASN A 553 10.67 16.58 20.64
C ASN A 553 11.14 17.09 19.26
N ASP A 554 10.35 17.94 18.59
CA ASP A 554 10.61 18.60 17.32
C ASP A 554 10.84 17.65 16.12
N ALA A 555 10.49 16.36 16.28
CA ALA A 555 10.74 15.35 15.26
C ALA A 555 9.66 14.26 15.22
N VAL A 556 9.32 13.82 14.00
CA VAL A 556 8.54 12.58 13.82
C VAL A 556 9.48 11.39 13.96
N ALA A 557 9.82 11.07 15.21
CA ALA A 557 10.92 10.18 15.58
C ALA A 557 10.72 8.73 15.13
N MET A 558 9.53 8.16 15.33
CA MET A 558 9.23 6.74 15.01
C MET A 558 9.39 6.38 13.52
N THR A 559 9.37 7.36 12.62
CA THR A 559 9.47 7.15 11.16
C THR A 559 10.81 7.59 10.56
N GLY A 560 11.81 7.92 11.39
CA GLY A 560 13.14 8.29 10.92
C GLY A 560 13.58 9.72 11.20
N GLY A 561 12.92 10.44 12.11
CA GLY A 561 13.41 11.73 12.63
C GLY A 561 13.22 12.91 11.68
N GLN A 562 12.18 12.88 10.84
CA GLN A 562 11.83 13.99 9.96
C GLN A 562 11.39 15.22 10.78
N PRO A 563 11.67 16.45 10.30
CA PRO A 563 11.19 17.67 10.97
C PRO A 563 9.64 17.72 11.02
N ILE A 564 9.12 18.43 12.02
CA ILE A 564 7.69 18.71 12.16
C ILE A 564 7.35 20.01 11.44
N GLY A 565 6.40 19.93 10.51
CA GLY A 565 6.08 21.05 9.63
C GLY A 565 7.12 21.24 8.53
N GLU A 566 6.68 21.84 7.42
CA GLU A 566 7.51 22.07 6.21
C GLU A 566 8.15 23.47 6.20
N ARG A 567 7.88 24.28 7.24
CA ARG A 567 8.41 25.65 7.34
C ARG A 567 9.70 25.64 8.15
N SER A 568 10.66 26.47 7.75
CA SER A 568 11.95 26.64 8.43
C SER A 568 11.82 27.15 9.87
N GLU A 569 10.70 27.81 10.21
CA GLU A 569 10.43 28.32 11.56
C GLU A 569 9.92 27.23 12.54
N GLY A 570 9.64 26.02 12.05
CA GLY A 570 9.13 24.91 12.86
C GLY A 570 7.73 25.16 13.44
N HIS A 571 7.35 24.35 14.42
CA HIS A 571 6.13 24.52 15.22
C HIS A 571 6.51 24.59 16.70
N THR A 572 6.82 25.79 17.18
CA THR A 572 7.44 25.99 18.51
C THR A 572 6.47 25.69 19.66
N THR A 573 7.01 25.38 20.84
CA THR A 573 6.21 25.19 22.07
C THR A 573 5.29 26.38 22.37
N LEU A 574 5.73 27.62 22.10
CA LEU A 574 4.91 28.82 22.26
C LEU A 574 3.74 28.87 21.27
N GLN A 575 3.97 28.54 19.99
CA GLN A 575 2.90 28.47 18.99
C GLN A 575 1.87 27.41 19.36
N ILE A 576 2.32 26.23 19.81
CA ILE A 576 1.42 25.17 20.31
C ILE A 576 0.60 25.69 21.48
N ALA A 577 1.22 26.33 22.48
CA ALA A 577 0.53 26.87 23.65
C ALA A 577 -0.52 27.94 23.26
N GLN A 578 -0.20 28.87 22.36
CA GLN A 578 -1.16 29.88 21.91
C GLN A 578 -2.30 29.26 21.08
N SER A 579 -2.01 28.25 20.26
CA SER A 579 -3.04 27.47 19.57
C SER A 579 -3.99 26.81 20.57
N MET A 580 -3.48 26.16 21.62
CA MET A 580 -4.31 25.56 22.68
C MET A 580 -5.14 26.59 23.46
N ARG A 581 -4.62 27.80 23.66
CA ARG A 581 -5.40 28.90 24.23
C ARG A 581 -6.55 29.28 23.29
N ALA A 582 -6.29 29.39 21.99
CA ALA A 582 -7.29 29.71 20.98
C ALA A 582 -8.36 28.62 20.84
N GLU A 583 -7.98 27.34 20.93
CA GLU A 583 -8.92 26.20 20.95
C GLU A 583 -9.81 26.18 22.20
N GLY A 584 -9.46 26.90 23.26
CA GLY A 584 -10.28 27.04 24.47
C GLY A 584 -9.79 26.24 25.69
N ALA A 585 -8.55 25.78 25.71
CA ALA A 585 -7.96 25.13 26.88
C ALA A 585 -7.97 26.07 28.10
N LYS A 586 -8.54 25.61 29.22
CA LYS A 586 -8.73 26.43 30.44
C LYS A 586 -7.43 26.70 31.20
N ARG A 587 -6.49 25.75 31.15
CA ARG A 587 -5.18 25.85 31.80
C ARG A 587 -4.12 25.30 30.85
N ILE A 588 -3.04 26.05 30.71
CA ILE A 588 -1.87 25.68 29.91
C ILE A 588 -0.65 25.86 30.80
N ALA A 589 0.23 24.87 30.81
CA ALA A 589 1.49 24.92 31.51
C ALA A 589 2.58 24.40 30.56
N ILE A 590 3.66 25.16 30.42
CA ILE A 590 4.88 24.71 29.76
C ILE A 590 5.74 24.07 30.86
N VAL A 591 6.07 22.80 30.69
CA VAL A 591 6.91 22.05 31.63
C VAL A 591 8.23 21.77 30.94
N THR A 592 9.30 22.35 31.47
CA THR A 592 10.65 22.29 30.92
C THR A 592 11.68 22.41 32.04
N ASP A 593 12.88 21.90 31.81
CA ASP A 593 14.02 22.08 32.71
C ASP A 593 14.62 23.50 32.61
N GLU A 594 14.22 24.28 31.58
CA GLU A 594 14.71 25.63 31.29
C GLU A 594 13.53 26.64 31.22
N PRO A 595 12.79 26.87 32.32
CA PRO A 595 11.60 27.72 32.34
C PRO A 595 11.88 29.17 31.92
N GLU A 596 13.08 29.68 32.17
CA GLU A 596 13.55 31.01 31.79
C GLU A 596 13.51 31.28 30.28
N LYS A 597 13.43 30.24 29.44
CA LYS A 597 13.23 30.41 27.98
C LYS A 597 11.83 30.92 27.61
N TYR A 598 10.88 30.90 28.55
CA TYR A 598 9.47 31.17 28.33
C TYR A 598 8.88 32.22 29.27
N GLU A 599 9.71 32.86 30.10
CA GLU A 599 9.39 34.10 30.82
C GLU A 599 9.39 35.30 29.87
#